data_AF-A0A9X2BLF7-F1
#
_entry.id   AF-A0A9X2BLF7-F1
#
_cell.length_a   1.000
_cell.length_b   1.000
_cell.length_c   1.000
_cell.angle_alpha   90.00
_cell.angle_beta   90.00
_cell.angle_gamma   90.00
#
_symmetry.space_group_name_H-M   'P 1'
#
loop_
_entity.id
_entity.type
_entity.pdbx_description
1 polymer ?
#
loop_
_entity_poly.entity_id
_entity_poly.type
_entity_poly.pdbx_seq_one_letter_code
_entity_poly.pdbx_strand_id
1 'polypeptide(L)'
;MNINATLLGQAIAFTLFVWFCMKYVWPPLIAAIEERQKKISEGLESAERADKALQLAQHSAADQLKDAKQEALGIIELANKRKTQILDEARQEAMQEREHVLAQGKAELEAETLRARNELQKDVASLAILGAEKIIERSIDPAAHQDILDSISAKL
;
A
#
# COMPACT_ATOMS: atom_id res chain seq x y z
N MET A 1 77.23 62.14 52.75
CA MET A 1 77.54 61.03 51.81
C MET A 1 77.45 61.62 50.42
N ASN A 2 78.59 61.87 49.77
CA ASN A 2 78.65 62.67 48.54
C ASN A 2 77.97 61.94 47.38
N ILE A 3 77.21 62.70 46.58
CA ILE A 3 76.72 62.24 45.28
C ILE A 3 77.97 62.04 44.40
N ASN A 4 78.41 60.80 44.27
CA ASN A 4 79.56 60.40 43.46
C ASN A 4 79.09 59.94 42.08
N ALA A 5 79.98 59.98 41.09
CA ALA A 5 79.73 59.53 39.71
C ALA A 5 79.21 58.08 39.62
N THR A 6 79.43 57.26 40.66
CA THR A 6 78.86 55.93 40.81
C THR A 6 77.34 55.91 40.85
N LEU A 7 76.68 56.92 41.42
CA LEU A 7 75.22 57.02 41.49
C LEU A 7 74.62 57.32 40.10
N LEU A 8 75.31 58.16 39.31
CA LEU A 8 74.94 58.42 37.91
C LEU A 8 75.14 57.17 37.04
N GLY A 9 76.24 56.46 37.22
CA GLY A 9 76.51 55.18 36.53
C GLY A 9 75.47 54.10 36.86
N GLN A 10 75.08 53.98 38.14
CA GLN A 10 74.01 53.07 38.58
C GLN A 10 72.65 53.46 37.99
N ALA A 11 72.32 54.76 37.92
CA ALA A 11 71.07 55.22 37.31
C ALA A 11 71.00 54.92 35.81
N ILE A 12 72.10 55.09 35.07
CA ILE A 12 72.19 54.76 33.64
C ILE A 12 72.06 53.24 33.44
N ALA A 13 72.78 52.43 34.24
CA ALA A 13 72.69 50.97 34.17
C ALA A 13 71.28 50.46 34.49
N PHE A 14 70.61 51.03 35.52
CA PHE A 14 69.23 50.71 35.85
C PHE A 14 68.26 51.08 34.73
N THR A 15 68.43 52.25 34.11
CA THR A 15 67.59 52.70 32.99
C THR A 15 67.75 51.79 31.76
N LEU A 16 68.98 51.42 31.41
CA LEU A 16 69.24 50.48 30.32
C LEU A 16 68.67 49.08 30.61
N PHE A 17 68.76 48.62 31.87
CA PHE A 17 68.18 47.35 32.28
C PHE A 17 66.64 47.35 32.20
N VAL A 18 65.98 48.40 32.69
CA VAL A 18 64.52 48.55 32.58
C VAL A 18 64.09 48.62 31.12
N TRP A 19 64.82 49.35 30.28
CA TRP A 19 64.54 49.41 28.84
C TRP A 19 64.68 48.04 28.17
N PHE A 20 65.72 47.28 28.53
CA PHE A 20 65.91 45.91 28.03
C PHE A 20 64.78 44.98 28.49
N CYS A 21 64.38 45.02 29.77
CA CYS A 21 63.26 44.24 30.28
C CYS A 21 61.93 44.60 29.60
N MET A 22 61.65 45.88 29.41
CA MET A 22 60.47 46.38 28.68
C MET A 22 60.42 45.87 27.25
N LYS A 23 61.57 45.84 26.55
CA LYS A 23 61.63 45.49 25.13
C LYS A 23 61.71 43.99 24.87
N TYR A 24 62.41 43.23 25.72
CA TYR A 24 62.74 41.83 25.45
C TYR A 24 62.09 40.82 26.40
N VAL A 25 61.76 41.20 27.64
CA VAL A 25 61.23 40.25 28.64
C VAL A 25 59.72 40.39 28.79
N TRP A 26 59.21 41.61 28.83
CA TRP A 26 57.78 41.88 28.99
C TRP A 26 56.91 41.37 27.81
N PRO A 27 57.29 41.59 26.54
CA PRO A 27 56.44 41.18 25.42
C PRO A 27 56.25 39.66 25.31
N PRO A 28 57.29 38.81 25.44
CA PRO A 28 57.09 37.36 25.46
C PRO A 28 56.24 36.87 26.65
N LEU A 29 56.36 37.52 27.82
CA LEU A 29 55.61 37.13 29.02
C LEU A 29 54.11 37.40 28.85
N ILE A 30 53.75 38.59 28.36
CA ILE A 30 52.34 38.95 28.11
C ILE A 30 51.78 38.10 26.97
N ALA A 31 52.55 37.89 25.88
CA ALA A 31 52.13 37.05 24.78
C ALA A 31 51.80 35.61 25.23
N ALA A 32 52.59 35.03 26.13
CA ALA A 32 52.33 33.69 26.68
C ALA A 32 51.06 33.64 27.55
N ILE A 33 50.76 34.72 28.28
CA ILE A 33 49.53 34.82 29.08
C ILE A 33 48.32 34.99 28.15
N GLU A 34 48.40 35.87 27.15
CA GLU A 34 47.35 36.10 26.17
C GLU A 34 47.06 34.84 25.34
N GLU A 35 48.08 34.10 24.91
CA GLU A 35 47.89 32.83 24.19
C GLU A 35 47.11 31.82 25.03
N ARG A 36 47.41 31.71 26.33
CA ARG A 36 46.66 30.83 27.24
C ARG A 36 45.22 31.29 27.42
N GLN A 37 45.00 32.58 27.64
CA GLN A 37 43.66 33.14 27.78
C GLN A 37 42.84 32.91 26.50
N LYS A 38 43.44 33.15 25.34
CA LYS A 38 42.83 32.93 24.03
C LYS A 38 42.46 31.46 23.83
N LYS A 39 43.37 30.52 24.10
CA LYS A 39 43.09 29.07 24.03
C LYS A 39 41.92 28.66 24.92
N ILE A 40 41.85 29.18 26.14
CA ILE A 40 40.77 28.87 27.08
C ILE A 40 39.44 29.45 26.56
N SER A 41 39.44 30.70 26.12
CA SER A 41 38.26 31.36 25.57
C SER A 41 37.74 30.64 24.31
N GLU A 42 38.62 30.32 23.37
CA GLU A 42 38.26 29.59 22.14
C GLU A 42 37.77 28.18 22.45
N GLY A 43 38.39 27.50 23.41
CA GLY A 43 37.95 26.17 23.86
C GLY A 43 36.57 26.20 24.49
N LEU A 44 36.30 27.19 25.36
CA LEU A 44 34.99 27.34 26.03
C LEU A 44 33.90 27.71 25.01
N GLU A 45 34.17 28.66 24.11
CA GLU A 45 33.23 29.06 23.07
C GLU A 45 32.96 27.91 22.09
N SER A 46 33.99 27.14 21.74
CA SER A 46 33.81 25.95 20.90
C SER A 46 32.98 24.87 21.58
N ALA A 47 33.17 24.66 22.89
CA ALA A 47 32.37 23.71 23.66
C ALA A 47 30.90 24.15 23.74
N GLU A 48 30.64 25.43 24.00
CA GLU A 48 29.28 25.98 24.04
C GLU A 48 28.60 25.90 22.67
N ARG A 49 29.31 26.21 21.58
CA ARG A 49 28.78 26.04 20.21
C ARG A 49 28.50 24.57 19.89
N ALA A 50 29.37 23.66 20.29
CA ALA A 50 29.17 22.23 20.09
C ALA A 50 27.96 21.71 20.85
N ASP A 51 27.76 22.14 22.11
CA ASP A 51 26.60 21.75 22.91
C ASP A 51 25.29 22.28 22.31
N LYS A 52 25.26 23.56 21.91
CA LYS A 52 24.10 24.14 21.21
C LYS A 52 23.80 23.44 19.89
N ALA A 53 24.83 23.14 19.10
CA ALA A 53 24.68 22.42 17.84
C ALA A 53 24.15 20.99 18.07
N LEU A 54 24.62 20.31 19.13
CA LEU A 54 24.15 18.99 19.51
C LEU A 54 22.67 19.03 19.93
N GLN A 55 22.28 19.97 20.78
CA GLN A 55 20.89 20.14 21.20
C GLN A 55 19.97 20.43 20.00
N LEU A 56 20.40 21.32 19.09
CA LEU A 56 19.65 21.64 17.88
C LEU A 56 19.52 20.41 16.96
N ALA A 57 20.60 19.65 16.77
CA ALA A 57 20.59 18.44 15.96
C ALA A 57 19.68 17.37 16.57
N GLN A 58 19.69 17.20 17.90
CA GLN A 58 18.80 16.28 18.60
C GLN A 58 17.33 16.69 18.46
N HIS A 59 17.02 17.98 18.59
CA HIS A 59 15.66 18.49 18.38
C HIS A 59 15.19 18.26 16.94
N SER A 60 16.02 18.63 15.96
CA SER A 60 15.70 18.42 14.55
C SER A 60 15.53 16.94 14.20
N ALA A 61 16.33 16.05 14.79
CA ALA A 61 16.19 14.61 14.58
C ALA A 61 14.90 14.07 15.21
N ALA A 62 14.53 14.55 16.40
CA ALA A 62 13.27 14.19 17.05
C ALA A 62 12.05 14.65 16.26
N ASP A 63 12.09 15.88 15.71
CA ASP A 63 11.03 16.41 14.85
C ASP A 63 10.91 15.61 13.56
N GLN A 64 12.03 15.35 12.86
CA GLN A 64 12.02 14.52 11.65
C GLN A 64 11.47 13.11 11.91
N LEU A 65 11.81 12.52 13.06
CA LEU A 65 11.29 11.20 13.44
C LEU A 65 9.79 11.23 13.74
N LYS A 66 9.30 12.32 14.33
CA LYS A 66 7.86 12.52 14.56
C LYS A 66 7.12 12.71 13.24
N ASP A 67 7.63 13.54 12.34
CA ASP A 67 7.03 13.79 11.03
C ASP A 67 7.02 12.51 10.19
N ALA A 68 8.13 11.76 10.15
CA ALA A 68 8.19 10.47 9.47
C ALA A 68 7.19 9.45 10.03
N LYS A 69 6.97 9.43 11.36
CA LYS A 69 5.93 8.59 11.98
C LYS A 69 4.52 9.03 11.57
N GLN A 70 4.26 10.34 11.50
CA GLN A 70 2.96 10.84 11.06
C GLN A 70 2.70 10.51 9.59
N GLU A 71 3.70 10.67 8.73
CA GLU A 71 3.61 10.30 7.32
C GLU A 71 3.38 8.79 7.16
N ALA A 72 4.12 7.95 7.90
CA ALA A 72 3.91 6.51 7.90
C ALA A 72 2.49 6.11 8.32
N LEU A 73 1.94 6.74 9.36
CA LEU A 73 0.55 6.53 9.76
C LEU A 73 -0.43 6.95 8.66
N GLY A 74 -0.19 8.08 8.00
CA GLY A 74 -0.98 8.54 6.86
C GLY A 74 -0.95 7.57 5.68
N ILE A 75 0.22 6.99 5.36
CA ILE A 75 0.37 5.96 4.33
C ILE A 75 -0.44 4.71 4.68
N ILE A 76 -0.38 4.26 5.94
CA ILE A 76 -1.13 3.09 6.40
C ILE A 76 -2.64 3.33 6.32
N GLU A 77 -3.10 4.52 6.70
CA GLU A 77 -4.52 4.89 6.60
C GLU A 77 -4.98 4.91 5.14
N LEU A 78 -4.21 5.54 4.25
CA LEU A 78 -4.48 5.56 2.82
C LEU A 78 -4.51 4.15 2.21
N ALA A 79 -3.58 3.29 2.59
CA ALA A 79 -3.52 1.91 2.15
C ALA A 79 -4.76 1.12 2.60
N ASN A 80 -5.19 1.28 3.85
CA ASN A 80 -6.41 0.66 4.37
C ASN A 80 -7.66 1.16 3.64
N LYS A 81 -7.77 2.47 3.41
CA LYS A 81 -8.88 3.06 2.66
C LYS A 81 -8.94 2.49 1.23
N ARG A 82 -7.80 2.44 0.55
CA ARG A 82 -7.70 1.88 -0.81
C ARG A 82 -8.01 0.38 -0.83
N LYS A 83 -7.58 -0.37 0.17
CA LYS A 83 -7.93 -1.79 0.32
C LYS A 83 -9.44 -1.97 0.43
N THR A 84 -10.12 -1.18 1.27
CA THR A 84 -11.58 -1.24 1.40
C THR A 84 -12.28 -0.88 0.10
N GLN A 85 -11.83 0.17 -0.60
CA GLN A 85 -12.37 0.55 -1.91
C GLN A 85 -12.25 -0.58 -2.93
N ILE A 86 -11.05 -1.18 -3.08
CA ILE A 86 -10.83 -2.31 -3.98
C ILE A 86 -11.73 -3.49 -3.63
N LEU A 87 -11.90 -3.76 -2.33
CA LEU A 87 -12.71 -4.88 -1.86
C LEU A 87 -14.20 -4.65 -2.12
N ASP A 88 -14.68 -3.41 -2.00
CA ASP A 88 -16.07 -3.04 -2.31
C ASP A 88 -16.32 -3.03 -3.83
N GLU A 89 -15.37 -2.53 -4.63
CA GLU A 89 -15.40 -2.61 -6.10
C GLU A 89 -15.45 -4.07 -6.57
N ALA A 90 -14.56 -4.93 -6.05
CA ALA A 90 -14.52 -6.35 -6.38
C ALA A 90 -15.82 -7.07 -5.96
N ARG A 91 -16.43 -6.68 -4.83
CA ARG A 91 -17.75 -7.21 -4.43
C ARG A 91 -18.85 -6.80 -5.40
N GLN A 92 -18.86 -5.55 -5.83
CA GLN A 92 -19.85 -5.07 -6.80
C GLN A 92 -19.70 -5.76 -8.15
N GLU A 93 -18.48 -5.90 -8.65
CA GLU A 93 -18.18 -6.62 -9.89
C GLU A 93 -18.59 -8.10 -9.77
N ALA A 94 -18.27 -8.76 -8.66
CA ALA A 94 -18.68 -10.15 -8.41
C ALA A 94 -20.22 -10.29 -8.34
N MET A 95 -20.94 -9.31 -7.79
CA MET A 95 -22.41 -9.33 -7.77
C MET A 95 -22.98 -9.18 -9.19
N GLN A 96 -22.43 -8.29 -9.99
CA GLN A 96 -22.83 -8.10 -11.39
C GLN A 96 -22.55 -9.35 -12.23
N GLU A 97 -21.36 -9.92 -12.10
CA GLU A 97 -21.00 -11.16 -12.81
C GLU A 97 -21.91 -12.33 -12.38
N ARG A 98 -22.20 -12.43 -11.08
CA ARG A 98 -23.16 -13.44 -10.58
C ARG A 98 -24.54 -13.26 -11.21
N GLU A 99 -25.04 -12.04 -11.31
CA GLU A 99 -26.34 -11.76 -11.95
C GLU A 99 -26.30 -12.10 -13.44
N HIS A 100 -25.21 -11.78 -14.13
CA HIS A 100 -25.00 -12.13 -15.54
C HIS A 100 -25.02 -13.65 -15.75
N VAL A 101 -24.24 -14.40 -14.96
CA VAL A 101 -24.20 -15.87 -15.01
C VAL A 101 -25.57 -16.48 -14.69
N LEU A 102 -26.30 -15.96 -13.70
CA LEU A 102 -27.64 -16.43 -13.37
C LEU A 102 -28.64 -16.14 -14.50
N ALA A 103 -28.56 -14.97 -15.13
CA ALA A 103 -29.42 -14.62 -16.27
C ALA A 103 -29.14 -15.53 -17.47
N GLN A 104 -27.86 -15.77 -17.79
CA GLN A 104 -27.45 -16.69 -18.84
C GLN A 104 -27.92 -18.13 -18.53
N GLY A 105 -27.70 -18.62 -17.31
CA GLY A 105 -28.14 -19.95 -16.90
C GLY A 105 -29.66 -20.14 -16.97
N LYS A 106 -30.45 -19.09 -16.66
CA LYS A 106 -31.91 -19.12 -16.85
C LYS A 106 -32.29 -19.20 -18.33
N ALA A 107 -31.63 -18.42 -19.20
CA ALA A 107 -31.88 -18.45 -20.63
C ALA A 107 -31.53 -19.82 -21.25
N GLU A 108 -30.41 -20.42 -20.83
CA GLU A 108 -30.02 -21.77 -21.25
C GLU A 108 -31.01 -22.83 -20.75
N LEU A 109 -31.46 -22.73 -19.49
CA LEU A 109 -32.48 -23.61 -18.93
C LEU A 109 -33.80 -23.51 -19.71
N GLU A 110 -34.27 -22.30 -20.01
CA GLU A 110 -35.48 -22.07 -20.80
C GLU A 110 -35.35 -22.70 -22.20
N ALA A 111 -34.23 -22.49 -22.88
CA ALA A 111 -33.96 -23.10 -24.18
C ALA A 111 -33.96 -24.64 -24.11
N GLU A 112 -33.38 -25.21 -23.06
CA GLU A 112 -33.32 -26.66 -22.88
C GLU A 112 -34.70 -27.24 -22.53
N THR A 113 -35.50 -26.56 -21.70
CA THR A 113 -36.88 -26.99 -21.44
C THR A 113 -37.75 -26.96 -22.70
N LEU A 114 -37.54 -26.01 -23.61
CA LEU A 114 -38.24 -25.96 -24.89
C LEU A 114 -37.83 -27.14 -25.79
N ARG A 115 -36.52 -27.47 -25.84
CA ARG A 115 -36.03 -28.64 -26.57
C ARG A 115 -36.61 -29.94 -26.02
N ALA A 116 -36.57 -30.14 -24.70
CA ALA A 116 -37.13 -31.30 -24.05
C ALA A 116 -38.65 -31.43 -24.29
N ARG A 117 -39.39 -30.31 -24.28
CA ARG A 117 -40.83 -30.31 -24.63
C ARG A 117 -41.06 -30.72 -26.08
N ASN A 118 -40.26 -30.22 -27.01
CA ASN A 118 -40.37 -30.58 -28.43
C ASN A 118 -40.04 -32.07 -28.66
N GLU A 119 -39.08 -32.62 -27.93
CA GLU A 119 -38.73 -34.04 -27.96
C GLU A 119 -39.86 -34.91 -27.40
N LEU A 120 -40.39 -34.55 -26.22
CA LEU A 120 -41.56 -35.22 -25.64
C LEU A 120 -42.78 -35.16 -26.58
N GLN A 121 -42.97 -34.07 -27.32
CA GLN A 121 -44.07 -33.98 -28.29
C GLN A 121 -43.93 -34.99 -29.44
N LYS A 122 -42.69 -35.25 -29.90
CA LYS A 122 -42.42 -36.28 -30.91
C LYS A 122 -42.67 -37.68 -30.35
N ASP A 123 -42.25 -37.93 -29.11
CA ASP A 123 -42.47 -39.22 -28.45
C ASP A 123 -43.96 -39.49 -28.21
N VAL A 124 -44.72 -38.48 -27.78
CA VAL A 124 -46.18 -38.59 -27.61
C VAL A 124 -46.89 -38.83 -28.94
N ALA A 125 -46.47 -38.17 -30.02
CA ALA A 125 -47.03 -38.42 -31.35
C ALA A 125 -46.78 -39.87 -31.81
N SER A 126 -45.57 -40.39 -31.57
CA SER A 126 -45.22 -41.78 -31.84
C SER A 126 -46.06 -42.77 -31.02
N LEU A 127 -46.20 -42.52 -29.71
CA LEU A 127 -47.04 -43.32 -28.82
C LEU A 127 -48.53 -43.26 -29.18
N ALA A 128 -49.02 -42.11 -29.66
CA ALA A 128 -50.41 -41.96 -30.10
C ALA A 128 -50.71 -42.79 -31.35
N ILE A 129 -49.76 -42.87 -32.30
CA ILE A 129 -49.88 -43.75 -33.48
C ILE A 129 -49.90 -45.21 -33.04
N LEU A 130 -48.96 -45.64 -32.20
CA LEU A 130 -48.93 -47.01 -31.65
C LEU A 130 -50.22 -47.35 -30.88
N GLY A 131 -50.76 -46.39 -30.12
CA GLY A 131 -52.02 -46.54 -29.42
C GLY A 131 -53.21 -46.67 -30.37
N ALA A 132 -53.25 -45.86 -31.43
CA ALA A 132 -54.27 -45.94 -32.47
C ALA A 132 -54.20 -47.28 -33.23
N GLU A 133 -53.00 -47.76 -33.58
CA GLU A 133 -52.78 -49.09 -34.16
C GLU A 133 -53.31 -50.20 -33.25
N LYS A 134 -52.99 -50.15 -31.95
CA LYS A 134 -53.46 -51.14 -30.96
C LYS A 134 -54.98 -51.14 -30.79
N ILE A 135 -55.60 -49.96 -30.83
CA ILE A 135 -57.06 -49.83 -30.77
C ILE A 135 -57.70 -50.43 -32.02
N ILE A 136 -57.14 -50.13 -33.21
CA ILE A 136 -57.60 -50.71 -34.47
C ILE A 136 -57.49 -52.23 -34.43
N GLU A 137 -56.33 -52.77 -34.03
CA GLU A 137 -56.07 -54.21 -33.87
C GLU A 137 -57.10 -54.87 -32.92
N ARG A 138 -57.45 -54.21 -31.81
CA ARG A 138 -58.47 -54.70 -30.87
C ARG A 138 -59.90 -54.59 -31.41
N SER A 139 -60.20 -53.59 -32.24
CA SER A 139 -61.52 -53.39 -32.85
C SER A 139 -61.76 -54.24 -34.11
N ILE A 140 -60.71 -54.88 -34.64
CA ILE A 140 -60.85 -55.97 -35.63
C ILE A 140 -61.29 -57.22 -34.86
N ASP A 141 -62.58 -57.31 -34.59
CA ASP A 141 -63.23 -58.52 -34.08
C ASP A 141 -63.52 -59.46 -35.27
N PRO A 142 -62.93 -60.66 -35.32
CA PRO A 142 -63.22 -61.66 -36.36
C PRO A 142 -64.71 -61.97 -36.49
N ALA A 143 -65.50 -61.82 -35.42
CA ALA A 143 -66.94 -62.06 -35.45
C ALA A 143 -67.71 -60.98 -36.24
N ALA A 144 -67.28 -59.71 -36.21
CA ALA A 144 -67.95 -58.62 -36.91
C ALA A 144 -67.63 -58.55 -38.42
N HIS A 145 -66.59 -59.25 -38.88
CA HIS A 145 -66.15 -59.24 -40.28
C HIS A 145 -66.65 -60.45 -41.10
N GLN A 146 -67.20 -61.50 -40.46
CA GLN A 146 -67.86 -62.59 -41.19
C GLN A 146 -69.14 -62.11 -41.88
N ASP A 147 -69.97 -61.30 -41.22
CA ASP A 147 -71.20 -60.74 -41.81
C ASP A 147 -70.94 -59.89 -43.06
N ILE A 148 -69.80 -59.18 -43.10
CA ILE A 148 -69.42 -58.35 -44.26
C ILE A 148 -68.88 -59.24 -45.39
N LEU A 149 -68.07 -60.26 -45.07
CA LEU A 149 -67.56 -61.22 -46.05
C LEU A 149 -68.69 -62.04 -46.69
N ASP A 150 -69.72 -62.41 -45.91
CA ASP A 150 -70.91 -63.10 -46.41
C ASP A 150 -71.80 -62.19 -47.28
N SER A 151 -71.86 -60.88 -46.99
CA SER A 151 -72.60 -59.92 -47.83
C SER A 151 -71.96 -59.65 -49.20
N ILE A 152 -70.64 -59.88 -49.33
CA ILE A 152 -69.89 -59.72 -50.58
C ILE A 152 -69.94 -61.00 -51.41
N SER A 153 -69.87 -62.18 -50.78
CA SER A 153 -70.00 -63.47 -51.48
C SER A 153 -71.43 -63.72 -52.01
N ALA A 154 -72.47 -63.16 -51.38
CA ALA A 154 -73.85 -63.22 -51.87
C ALA A 154 -74.15 -62.30 -53.09
N LYS A 155 -73.18 -61.46 -53.51
CA LYS A 155 -73.29 -60.57 -54.68
C LYS A 155 -72.45 -61.01 -55.89
N LEU A 156 -71.78 -62.16 -55.79
CA LEU A 156 -71.16 -62.89 -56.91
C LEU A 156 -72.06 -64.08 -57.30
#